data_AF-A0A962LTZ5-F1
#
_entry.id   AF-A0A962LTZ5-F1
#
_cell.length_a   1.000
_cell.length_b   1.000
_cell.length_c   1.000
_cell.angle_alpha   90.00
_cell.angle_beta   90.00
_cell.angle_gamma   90.00
#
_symmetry.space_group_name_H-M   'P 1'
#
loop_
_entity.id
_entity.type
_entity.pdbx_description
1 polymer ?
#
loop_
_entity_poly.entity_id
_entity_poly.type
_entity_poly.pdbx_seq_one_letter_code
_entity_poly.pdbx_strand_id
1 'polypeptide(L)'
;MDARFLYALAADALLVIHVMVVIFIVCGLLLIFAGKLWCWQWVRNRWFRLLHLLAIGVVVLQSWFGLICPLTTWEMALRASAGEMVYEGSFVTHVLSELLYYHAPPWVFVVCYTGFGGLVVASWFWVRPR
;
A
#
# COMPACT_ATOMS: atom_id res chain seq x y z
N MET A 1 -2.98 -9.50 30.73
CA MET A 1 -2.65 -9.48 29.29
C MET A 1 -1.30 -8.81 29.17
N ASP A 2 -0.28 -9.56 28.78
CA ASP A 2 1.09 -9.06 28.73
C ASP A 2 1.21 -7.97 27.66
N ALA A 3 1.81 -6.84 28.01
CA ALA A 3 1.99 -5.70 27.09
C ALA A 3 2.66 -6.12 25.77
N ARG A 4 3.56 -7.12 25.82
CA ARG A 4 4.22 -7.72 24.65
C ARG A 4 3.22 -8.30 23.64
N PHE A 5 2.19 -9.01 24.11
CA PHE A 5 1.16 -9.58 23.24
C PHE A 5 0.31 -8.49 22.55
N LEU A 6 0.01 -7.41 23.27
CA LEU A 6 -0.71 -6.26 22.69
C LEU A 6 0.12 -5.57 21.59
N TYR A 7 1.43 -5.41 21.79
CA TYR A 7 2.32 -4.83 20.78
C TYR A 7 2.46 -5.72 19.54
N ALA A 8 2.60 -7.04 19.71
CA ALA A 8 2.67 -7.99 18.60
C ALA A 8 1.36 -7.97 17.78
N LEU A 9 0.20 -7.99 18.44
CA LEU A 9 -1.10 -7.93 17.78
C LEU A 9 -1.29 -6.61 17.00
N ALA A 10 -0.82 -5.49 17.55
CA ALA A 10 -0.87 -4.20 16.87
C ALA A 10 0.05 -4.16 15.63
N ALA A 11 1.24 -4.76 15.70
CA ALA A 11 2.14 -4.87 14.56
C ALA A 11 1.52 -5.71 13.43
N ASP A 12 0.93 -6.87 13.76
CA ASP A 12 0.24 -7.71 12.77
C ASP A 12 -0.99 -7.00 12.16
N ALA A 13 -1.75 -6.26 12.96
CA ALA A 13 -2.87 -5.47 12.46
C ALA A 13 -2.40 -4.39 11.46
N LEU A 14 -1.30 -3.69 11.76
CA LEU A 14 -0.70 -2.71 10.84
C LEU A 14 -0.25 -3.36 9.53
N LEU A 15 0.36 -4.55 9.60
CA LEU A 15 0.79 -5.31 8.43
C LEU A 15 -0.40 -5.70 7.54
N VAL A 16 -1.47 -6.23 8.15
CA VAL A 16 -2.71 -6.59 7.43
C VAL A 16 -3.31 -5.35 6.77
N ILE A 17 -3.41 -4.23 7.48
CA ILE A 17 -3.88 -2.96 6.94
C ILE A 17 -3.00 -2.52 5.76
N HIS A 18 -1.68 -2.63 5.88
CA HIS A 18 -0.74 -2.29 4.82
C HIS A 18 -1.02 -3.09 3.55
N VAL A 19 -1.11 -4.42 3.67
CA VAL A 19 -1.40 -5.32 2.54
C VAL A 19 -2.77 -5.01 1.93
N MET A 20 -3.79 -4.73 2.74
CA MET A 20 -5.11 -4.33 2.23
C MET A 20 -5.05 -3.03 1.43
N VAL A 21 -4.25 -2.04 1.85
CA VAL A 21 -4.04 -0.80 1.09
C VAL A 21 -3.35 -1.08 -0.24
N VAL A 22 -2.29 -1.91 -0.25
CA VAL A 22 -1.59 -2.30 -1.48
C VAL A 22 -2.53 -3.00 -2.45
N ILE A 23 -3.31 -3.98 -1.97
CA ILE A 23 -4.31 -4.68 -2.77
C ILE A 23 -5.35 -3.69 -3.30
N PHE A 24 -5.82 -2.75 -2.48
CA PHE A 24 -6.76 -1.72 -2.92
C PHE A 24 -6.20 -0.82 -4.03
N ILE A 25 -4.91 -0.47 -3.98
CA ILE A 25 -4.23 0.32 -5.02
C ILE A 25 -4.06 -0.49 -6.31
N VAL A 26 -3.67 -1.76 -6.24
CA VAL A 26 -3.47 -2.57 -7.45
C VAL A 26 -4.81 -2.97 -8.07
N CYS A 27 -5.69 -3.57 -7.28
CA CYS A 27 -7.00 -4.02 -7.73
C CYS A 27 -7.91 -2.84 -8.08
N GLY A 28 -7.79 -1.69 -7.42
CA GLY A 28 -8.61 -0.52 -7.71
C GLY A 28 -8.44 -0.02 -9.15
N LEU A 29 -7.21 -0.01 -9.68
CA LEU A 29 -6.98 0.34 -11.08
C LEU A 29 -7.56 -0.71 -12.03
N LEU A 30 -7.39 -2.00 -11.74
CA LEU A 30 -7.98 -3.09 -12.52
C LEU A 30 -9.51 -3.00 -12.55
N LEU A 31 -10.13 -2.70 -11.41
CA LEU A 31 -11.56 -2.46 -11.27
C LEU A 31 -12.01 -1.24 -12.08
N ILE A 32 -11.20 -0.18 -12.18
CA ILE A 32 -11.48 0.99 -13.04
C ILE A 32 -11.52 0.59 -14.52
N PHE A 33 -10.55 -0.18 -14.99
CA PHE A 33 -10.52 -0.66 -16.37
C PHE A 33 -11.63 -1.70 -16.66
N ALA A 34 -11.83 -2.68 -15.79
CA ALA A 34 -12.89 -3.68 -15.90
C ALA A 34 -14.27 -3.03 -15.84
N GLY A 35 -14.48 -2.08 -14.93
CA GLY A 35 -15.72 -1.32 -14.81
C GLY A 35 -16.04 -0.47 -16.03
N LYS A 36 -15.03 -0.01 -16.79
CA LYS A 36 -15.23 0.61 -18.10
C LYS A 36 -15.72 -0.41 -19.12
N LEU A 37 -15.12 -1.60 -19.18
CA LEU A 37 -15.50 -2.68 -20.11
C LEU A 37 -16.89 -3.25 -19.81
N TRP A 38 -17.25 -3.40 -18.53
CA TRP A 38 -18.53 -3.95 -18.07
C TRP A 38 -19.59 -2.90 -17.70
N CYS A 39 -19.35 -1.60 -17.99
CA CYS A 39 -20.27 -0.49 -17.72
C CYS A 39 -20.74 -0.35 -16.25
N TRP A 40 -19.92 -0.75 -15.27
CA TRP A 40 -20.26 -0.63 -13.85
C TRP A 40 -20.36 0.82 -13.40
N GLN A 41 -21.55 1.21 -12.91
CA GLN A 41 -21.79 2.59 -12.45
C GLN A 41 -21.10 2.89 -11.11
N TRP A 42 -20.93 1.89 -10.21
CA TRP A 42 -20.25 2.11 -8.92
C TRP A 42 -18.82 2.59 -9.10
N VAL A 43 -18.09 2.03 -10.07
CA VAL A 43 -16.68 2.38 -10.33
C VAL A 43 -16.52 3.84 -10.74
N ARG A 44 -17.61 4.48 -11.21
CA ARG A 44 -17.62 5.90 -11.53
C ARG A 44 -17.79 6.80 -10.31
N ASN A 45 -18.18 6.26 -9.15
CA ASN A 45 -18.38 7.00 -7.91
C ASN A 45 -17.12 7.83 -7.58
N ARG A 46 -17.32 9.13 -7.41
CA ARG A 46 -16.23 10.08 -7.13
C ARG A 46 -15.49 9.74 -5.84
N TRP A 47 -16.19 9.24 -4.83
CA TRP A 47 -15.58 8.86 -3.55
C TRP A 47 -14.56 7.74 -3.70
N PHE A 48 -14.94 6.64 -4.35
CA PHE A 48 -14.03 5.52 -4.60
C PHE A 48 -12.77 5.97 -5.33
N ARG A 49 -12.93 6.82 -6.36
CA ARG A 49 -11.80 7.31 -7.14
C ARG A 49 -10.94 8.34 -6.46
N LEU A 50 -11.51 9.21 -5.65
CA LEU A 50 -10.75 10.15 -4.83
C LEU A 50 -9.93 9.38 -3.79
N LEU A 51 -10.54 8.40 -3.13
CA LEU A 51 -9.86 7.57 -2.13
C LEU A 51 -8.72 6.76 -2.78
N HIS A 52 -8.96 6.19 -3.96
CA HIS A 52 -7.94 5.50 -4.74
C HIS A 52 -6.81 6.43 -5.19
N LEU A 53 -7.14 7.62 -5.71
CA LEU A 53 -6.17 8.62 -6.14
C LEU A 53 -5.32 9.13 -4.96
N LEU A 54 -5.94 9.35 -3.81
CA LEU A 54 -5.25 9.77 -2.60
C LEU A 54 -4.31 8.68 -2.08
N ALA A 55 -4.76 7.41 -2.09
CA ALA A 55 -3.92 6.27 -1.71
C ALA A 55 -2.66 6.16 -2.58
N ILE A 56 -2.80 6.18 -3.92
CA ILE A 56 -1.62 6.15 -4.80
C ILE A 56 -0.78 7.43 -4.69
N GLY A 57 -1.41 8.60 -4.51
CA GLY A 57 -0.71 9.87 -4.36
C GLY A 57 0.21 9.88 -3.14
N VAL A 58 -0.26 9.33 -2.00
CA VAL A 58 0.56 9.16 -0.80
C VAL A 58 1.77 8.26 -1.08
N VAL A 59 1.58 7.12 -1.76
CA VAL A 59 2.67 6.18 -2.10
C VAL A 59 3.70 6.83 -3.04
N VAL A 60 3.25 7.57 -4.05
CA VAL A 60 4.13 8.29 -4.98
C VAL A 60 4.96 9.35 -4.24
N LEU A 61 4.32 10.16 -3.40
CA LEU A 61 5.02 11.18 -2.60
C LEU A 61 6.04 10.53 -1.66
N GLN A 62 5.65 9.48 -0.92
CA GLN A 62 6.56 8.75 -0.04
C GLN A 62 7.79 8.24 -0.81
N SER A 63 7.58 7.68 -2.00
CA SER A 63 8.67 7.20 -2.85
C SER A 63 9.59 8.33 -3.33
N TRP A 64 9.05 9.50 -3.68
CA TRP A 64 9.84 10.66 -4.10
C TRP A 64 10.71 11.23 -2.97
N PHE A 65 10.18 11.28 -1.75
CA PHE A 65 10.95 11.71 -0.59
C PHE A 65 11.91 10.63 -0.06
N GLY A 66 11.97 9.45 -0.69
CA GLY A 66 12.74 8.32 -0.20
C GLY A 66 12.31 7.87 1.19
N LEU A 67 11.08 8.20 1.60
CA LEU A 67 10.55 7.87 2.91
C LEU A 67 10.11 6.42 2.90
N ILE A 68 10.62 5.67 3.87
CA ILE A 68 10.09 4.35 4.20
C ILE A 68 8.63 4.53 4.62
N CYS A 69 7.75 3.58 4.26
CA CYS A 69 6.36 3.64 4.69
C CYS A 69 6.29 3.84 6.21
N PRO A 70 5.56 4.86 6.70
CA PRO A 70 5.50 5.15 8.12
C PRO A 70 5.04 3.90 8.87
N LEU A 71 4.07 3.16 8.33
CA LEU A 71 3.58 1.90 8.89
C LEU A 71 4.69 0.89 9.21
N THR A 72 5.69 0.74 8.34
CA THR A 72 6.85 -0.12 8.58
C THR A 72 7.73 0.41 9.71
N THR A 73 7.87 1.73 9.82
CA THR A 73 8.60 2.38 10.92
C THR A 73 7.88 2.15 12.26
N TRP A 74 6.55 2.28 12.28
CA TRP A 74 5.73 1.99 13.45
C TRP A 74 5.81 0.51 13.82
N GLU A 75 5.66 -0.41 12.86
CA GLU A 75 5.78 -1.86 13.08
C GLU A 75 7.13 -2.22 13.70
N MET A 76 8.23 -1.71 13.14
CA MET A 76 9.58 -1.92 13.67
C MET A 76 9.75 -1.35 15.08
N ALA A 77 9.21 -0.15 15.35
CA ALA A 77 9.25 0.45 16.67
C ALA A 77 8.45 -0.36 17.71
N LEU A 78 7.26 -0.85 17.34
CA LEU A 78 6.44 -1.70 18.21
C LEU A 78 7.13 -3.03 18.51
N ARG A 79 7.74 -3.69 17.51
CA ARG A 79 8.48 -4.94 17.71
C ARG A 79 9.74 -4.75 18.56
N ALA A 80 10.49 -3.67 18.36
CA ALA A 80 11.63 -3.33 19.21
C ALA A 80 11.20 -3.12 20.68
N SER A 81 10.05 -2.47 20.91
CA SER A 81 9.50 -2.28 22.26
C SER A 81 8.95 -3.56 22.91
N ALA A 82 8.63 -4.60 22.12
CA ALA A 82 8.23 -5.90 22.61
C ALA A 82 9.42 -6.78 23.07
N GLY A 83 10.67 -6.33 22.89
CA GLY A 83 11.87 -7.06 23.34
C GLY A 83 12.07 -8.42 22.63
N GLU A 84 11.45 -8.60 21.48
CA GLU A 84 11.74 -9.71 20.57
C GLU A 84 13.03 -9.38 19.82
N MET A 85 13.99 -10.30 19.82
CA MET A 85 15.08 -10.21 18.86
C MET A 85 14.45 -10.16 17.47
N VAL A 86 14.99 -9.30 16.61
CA VAL A 86 14.48 -8.93 15.27
C VAL A 86 14.32 -10.11 14.29
N TYR A 87 14.50 -11.35 14.75
CA TYR A 87 14.31 -12.59 14.00
C TYR A 87 13.23 -13.43 14.66
N GLU A 88 12.07 -13.43 14.00
CA GLU A 88 11.02 -14.46 13.86
C GLU A 88 9.75 -13.71 13.41
N GLY A 89 9.85 -13.00 12.29
CA GLY A 89 8.68 -12.40 11.66
C GLY A 89 7.75 -13.53 11.22
N SER A 90 6.44 -13.36 11.44
CA SER A 90 5.42 -14.29 10.90
C SER A 90 5.68 -14.56 9.41
N PHE A 91 5.24 -15.72 8.89
CA PHE A 91 5.45 -16.09 7.48
C PHE A 91 5.09 -14.96 6.50
N VAL A 92 4.07 -14.15 6.84
CA VAL A 92 3.71 -12.93 6.10
C VAL A 92 4.82 -11.89 6.18
N THR A 93 5.33 -11.57 7.37
CA THR A 93 6.44 -10.63 7.51
C THR A 93 7.68 -11.07 6.74
N HIS A 94 8.06 -12.36 6.81
CA HIS A 94 9.27 -12.86 6.15
C HIS A 94 9.14 -12.81 4.61
N VAL A 95 8.03 -13.35 4.08
CA VAL A 95 7.71 -13.31 2.64
C VAL A 95 7.51 -11.87 2.17
N LEU A 96 6.88 -11.02 2.96
CA LEU A 96 6.65 -9.63 2.62
C LEU A 96 7.95 -8.84 2.69
N SER A 97 8.85 -9.10 3.64
CA SER A 97 10.19 -8.51 3.63
C SER A 97 11.00 -9.00 2.42
N GLU A 98 10.92 -10.27 2.03
CA GLU A 98 11.60 -10.74 0.81
C GLU A 98 11.01 -10.11 -0.47
N LEU A 99 9.70 -9.86 -0.49
CA LEU A 99 8.99 -9.27 -1.63
C LEU A 99 9.10 -7.74 -1.69
N LEU A 100 9.14 -7.04 -0.55
CA LEU A 100 9.34 -5.58 -0.43
C LEU A 100 10.82 -5.18 -0.46
N TYR A 101 11.73 -6.00 0.09
CA TYR A 101 13.19 -5.83 0.00
C TYR A 101 13.77 -6.56 -1.21
N TYR A 102 13.01 -6.75 -2.28
CA TYR A 102 13.63 -7.03 -3.57
C TYR A 102 14.64 -5.89 -3.84
N HIS A 103 15.91 -6.23 -3.97
CA HIS A 103 17.06 -5.32 -4.12
C HIS A 103 17.04 -4.57 -5.47
N ALA A 104 15.90 -3.97 -5.83
CA ALA A 104 15.83 -3.00 -6.91
C ALA A 104 16.26 -1.63 -6.36
N PRO A 105 17.00 -0.85 -7.15
CA PRO A 105 17.34 0.52 -6.77
C PRO A 105 16.07 1.34 -6.45
N PRO A 106 16.12 2.26 -5.47
CA PRO A 106 14.97 3.11 -5.11
C PRO A 106 14.35 3.85 -6.30
N TRP A 107 15.15 4.20 -7.31
CA TRP A 107 14.67 4.87 -8.52
C TRP A 107 13.71 3.99 -9.35
N VAL A 108 13.86 2.66 -9.32
CA VAL A 108 12.94 1.74 -10.02
C VAL A 108 11.55 1.86 -9.43
N PHE A 109 11.46 1.86 -8.11
CA PHE A 109 10.20 2.03 -7.40
C PHE A 109 9.58 3.41 -7.68
N VAL A 110 10.39 4.48 -7.66
CA VAL A 110 9.93 5.83 -8.03
C VAL A 110 9.33 5.83 -9.44
N VAL A 111 10.02 5.25 -10.43
CA VAL A 111 9.53 5.20 -11.82
C VAL A 111 8.24 4.38 -11.91
N CYS A 112 8.21 3.19 -11.31
CA CYS A 112 7.04 2.31 -11.32
C CYS A 112 5.82 2.97 -10.66
N TYR A 113 5.96 3.53 -9.46
CA TYR A 113 4.87 4.16 -8.74
C TYR A 113 4.41 5.44 -9.41
N THR A 114 5.34 6.25 -9.93
CA THR A 114 4.99 7.47 -10.67
C THR A 114 4.26 7.13 -11.96
N GLY A 115 4.70 6.10 -12.70
CA GLY A 115 4.03 5.60 -13.88
C GLY A 115 2.61 5.08 -13.58
N PHE A 116 2.46 4.30 -12.50
CA PHE A 116 1.16 3.79 -12.06
C PHE A 116 0.23 4.94 -11.61
N GLY A 117 0.73 5.89 -10.83
CA GLY A 117 0.00 7.11 -10.46
C GLY A 117 -0.42 7.92 -11.68
N GLY A 118 0.45 8.05 -12.68
CA GLY A 118 0.14 8.65 -13.98
C GLY A 118 -0.99 7.94 -14.70
N LEU A 119 -1.01 6.60 -14.72
CA LEU A 119 -2.11 5.81 -15.28
C LEU A 119 -3.43 6.04 -14.53
N VAL A 120 -3.39 6.12 -13.20
CA VAL A 120 -4.58 6.43 -12.38
C VAL A 120 -5.12 7.82 -12.73
N VAL A 121 -4.24 8.84 -12.84
CA VAL A 121 -4.63 10.19 -13.28
C VAL A 121 -5.17 10.17 -14.72
N ALA A 122 -4.52 9.47 -15.65
CA ALA A 122 -5.00 9.33 -17.02
C ALA A 122 -6.39 8.67 -17.08
N SER A 123 -6.64 7.68 -16.21
CA SER A 123 -7.94 7.02 -16.11
C SER A 123 -9.08 7.98 -15.75
N TRP A 124 -8.81 9.06 -15.01
CA TRP A 124 -9.81 10.09 -14.71
C TRP A 124 -10.25 10.87 -15.95
N PHE A 125 -9.33 11.16 -16.86
CA PHE A 125 -9.64 11.85 -18.11
C PHE A 125 -10.33 10.90 -19.11
N TRP A 126 -9.90 9.64 -19.15
CA TRP A 126 -10.40 8.66 -20.12
C TRP A 126 -11.74 8.03 -19.73
N VAL A 127 -11.99 7.88 -18.42
CA VAL A 127 -13.25 7.38 -17.86
C VAL A 127 -13.82 8.50 -17.01
N ARG A 128 -14.54 9.47 -17.56
CA ARG A 128 -14.97 10.64 -16.76
C ARG A 128 -15.87 10.26 -15.56
N PRO A 129 -15.58 10.72 -14.33
CA PRO A 129 -16.50 10.61 -13.20
C PRO A 129 -17.86 11.21 -13.44
N ARG A 130 -18.89 10.41 -13.16
CA ARG A 130 -20.29 10.83 -13.12
C ARG A 130 -20.63 11.24 -11.70
#